data_AF-A0A370DNE1-F1
#
_entry.id   AF-A0A370DNE1-F1
#
_cell.length_a   1.000
_cell.length_b   1.000
_cell.length_c   1.000
_cell.angle_alpha   90.00
_cell.angle_beta   90.00
_cell.angle_gamma   90.00
#
_symmetry.space_group_name_H-M   'P 1'
#
loop_
_entity.id
_entity.type
_entity.pdbx_description
1 polymer ?
#
loop_
_entity_poly.entity_id
_entity_poly.type
_entity_poly.pdbx_seq_one_letter_code
_entity_poly.pdbx_strand_id
1 'polypeptide(L)'
;MISALDGQSPDIAQGVHEGRQEDEIGAGDQGIMFGYATDETGECMPLTVVLAHKLNARIAELRRSGELAWARPDSKTQVTLTALSSWPICLL
;
A
#
# COMPACT_ATOMS: atom_id res chain seq x y z
N MET A 1 22.65 -6.99 -13.89
CA MET A 1 22.32 -6.10 -12.76
C MET A 1 23.14 -4.84 -12.93
N ILE A 2 22.50 -3.68 -13.04
CA ILE A 2 23.21 -2.39 -13.08
C ILE A 2 23.12 -1.79 -11.68
N SER A 3 24.22 -1.25 -11.17
CA SER A 3 24.27 -0.57 -9.87
C SER A 3 24.70 0.87 -10.04
N ALA A 4 23.92 1.79 -9.48
CA ALA A 4 24.14 3.24 -9.48
C ALA A 4 23.72 3.83 -8.12
N LEU A 5 24.18 3.20 -7.05
CA LEU A 5 23.93 3.66 -5.68
C LEU A 5 25.04 4.61 -5.26
N ASP A 6 24.65 5.81 -4.85
CA ASP A 6 25.52 6.80 -4.21
C ASP A 6 25.10 7.02 -2.76
N GLY A 7 25.98 7.61 -1.97
CA GLY A 7 25.67 8.02 -0.59
C GLY A 7 24.63 9.15 -0.53
N GLN A 8 24.04 9.35 0.66
CA GLN A 8 23.19 10.52 0.91
C GLN A 8 24.02 11.82 0.74
N SER A 9 23.40 12.88 0.22
CA SER A 9 24.01 14.21 0.16
C SER A 9 24.38 14.70 1.57
N PRO A 10 25.62 15.17 1.81
CA PRO A 10 26.02 15.77 3.09
C PRO A 10 25.14 16.96 3.51
N ASP A 11 24.66 17.75 2.54
CA ASP A 11 23.80 18.91 2.82
C ASP A 11 22.45 18.49 3.43
N ILE A 12 21.91 17.35 2.96
CA ILE A 12 20.68 16.79 3.50
C ILE A 12 20.94 16.16 4.87
N ALA A 13 22.06 15.44 5.02
CA ALA A 13 22.44 14.83 6.29
C ALA A 13 22.57 15.89 7.40
N GLN A 14 23.28 16.98 7.12
CA GLN A 14 23.41 18.14 8.01
C GLN A 14 22.06 18.81 8.32
N GLY A 15 21.17 18.89 7.33
CA GLY A 15 19.83 19.48 7.48
C GLY A 15 18.87 18.64 8.32
N VAL A 16 19.09 17.33 8.41
CA VAL A 16 18.11 16.37 8.95
C VAL A 16 18.56 15.74 10.26
N HIS A 17 19.75 15.13 10.33
CA HIS A 17 20.13 14.23 11.44
C HIS A 17 21.53 14.44 12.02
N GLU A 18 22.50 14.99 11.27
CA GLU A 18 23.88 15.10 11.80
C GLU A 18 23.95 16.00 13.03
N GLY A 19 24.55 15.48 14.12
CA GLY A 19 24.73 16.21 15.37
C GLY A 19 23.45 16.39 16.19
N ARG A 20 22.35 15.71 15.85
CA ARG A 20 21.05 15.79 16.53
C ARG A 20 20.75 14.52 17.33
N GLN A 21 19.98 14.67 18.41
CA GLN A 21 19.37 13.53 19.09
C GLN A 21 18.18 12.99 18.28
N GLU A 22 17.76 11.75 18.55
CA GLU A 22 16.75 11.04 17.75
C GLU A 22 15.39 11.75 17.73
N ASP A 23 15.02 12.41 18.83
CA ASP A 23 13.81 13.21 19.00
C ASP A 23 13.89 14.60 18.35
N GLU A 24 15.07 15.01 17.89
CA GLU A 24 15.35 16.30 17.24
C GLU A 24 15.54 16.16 15.71
N ILE A 25 15.39 14.95 15.17
CA ILE A 25 15.52 14.68 13.73
C ILE A 25 14.37 15.37 12.98
N GLY A 26 14.74 16.18 11.98
CA GLY A 26 13.78 16.87 11.11
C GLY A 26 13.18 15.97 10.05
N ALA A 27 12.14 16.46 9.35
CA ALA A 27 11.66 15.78 8.16
C ALA A 27 12.76 15.73 7.08
N GLY A 28 12.91 14.58 6.42
CA GLY A 28 13.90 14.41 5.36
C GLY A 28 13.57 15.19 4.07
N ASP A 29 12.31 15.55 3.90
CA ASP A 29 11.79 16.37 2.80
C ASP A 29 10.44 16.98 3.20
N GLN A 30 9.97 17.95 2.42
CA GLN A 30 8.63 18.53 2.54
C GLN A 30 7.55 17.58 2.01
N GLY A 31 6.41 17.48 2.70
CA GLY A 31 5.31 16.62 2.28
C GLY A 31 4.03 16.81 3.10
N ILE A 32 2.92 16.32 2.56
CA ILE A 32 1.61 16.27 3.23
C ILE A 32 1.18 14.81 3.29
N MET A 33 0.69 14.39 4.45
CA MET A 33 0.30 13.01 4.73
C MET A 33 -1.17 12.97 5.18
N PHE A 34 -1.92 11.99 4.68
CA PHE A 34 -3.30 11.74 5.09
C PHE A 34 -3.42 10.34 5.69
N GLY A 35 -4.11 10.25 6.82
CA GLY A 35 -4.57 9.00 7.40
C GLY A 35 -6.07 8.83 7.17
N TYR A 36 -6.52 7.61 6.93
CA TYR A 36 -7.93 7.27 6.79
C TYR A 36 -8.22 5.93 7.47
N ALA A 37 -9.38 5.83 8.11
CA ALA A 37 -9.91 4.60 8.70
C ALA A 37 -11.45 4.61 8.62
N THR A 38 -12.04 3.44 8.47
CA THR A 38 -13.50 3.23 8.38
C THR A 38 -13.87 1.92 9.07
N ASP A 39 -15.08 1.82 9.63
CA ASP A 39 -15.58 0.62 10.29
C ASP A 39 -16.21 -0.41 9.33
N GLU A 40 -16.14 -0.15 8.01
CA GLU A 40 -16.62 -1.06 6.97
C GLU A 40 -16.04 -2.48 7.06
N THR A 41 -14.81 -2.62 7.59
CA THR A 41 -14.09 -3.89 7.73
C THR A 41 -13.39 -3.99 9.08
N GLY A 42 -13.08 -5.22 9.52
CA GLY A 42 -12.35 -5.45 10.77
C GLY A 42 -10.90 -4.94 10.73
N GLU A 43 -10.34 -4.76 9.54
CA GLU A 43 -9.02 -4.20 9.29
C GLU A 43 -9.01 -2.65 9.22
N CYS A 44 -10.15 -2.01 9.53
CA CYS A 44 -10.37 -0.56 9.50
C CYS A 44 -10.14 0.13 8.13
N MET A 45 -10.35 -0.60 7.03
CA MET A 45 -10.11 -0.16 5.66
C MET A 45 -11.40 -0.19 4.81
N PRO A 46 -11.50 0.63 3.74
CA PRO A 46 -12.63 0.55 2.81
C PRO A 46 -12.81 -0.87 2.25
N LEU A 47 -14.04 -1.35 2.19
CA LEU A 47 -14.31 -2.71 1.73
C LEU A 47 -13.84 -2.94 0.27
N THR A 48 -13.95 -1.91 -0.58
CA THR A 48 -13.52 -1.93 -1.98
C THR A 48 -12.04 -2.31 -2.14
N VAL A 49 -11.15 -1.64 -1.41
CA VAL A 49 -9.71 -1.84 -1.51
C VAL A 49 -9.28 -3.15 -0.85
N VAL A 50 -9.93 -3.54 0.25
CA VAL A 50 -9.71 -4.83 0.92
C VAL A 50 -10.01 -5.98 -0.03
N LEU A 51 -11.13 -5.95 -0.74
CA LEU A 51 -11.50 -6.98 -1.70
C LEU A 51 -10.56 -7.02 -2.90
N ALA A 52 -10.20 -5.86 -3.47
CA ALA A 52 -9.25 -5.80 -4.58
C ALA A 52 -7.88 -6.42 -4.19
N HIS A 53 -7.34 -6.11 -3.01
CA HIS A 53 -6.12 -6.73 -2.51
C HIS A 53 -6.26 -8.24 -2.30
N LYS A 54 -7.37 -8.70 -1.70
CA LYS A 54 -7.63 -10.14 -1.48
C LYS A 54 -7.73 -10.91 -2.79
N LEU A 55 -8.30 -10.32 -3.85
CA LEU A 55 -8.35 -10.95 -5.19
C LEU A 55 -6.96 -11.15 -5.78
N ASN A 56 -6.11 -10.10 -5.80
CA ASN A 56 -4.73 -10.23 -6.31
C ASN A 56 -3.90 -11.21 -5.47
N ALA A 57 -4.07 -11.20 -4.14
CA ALA A 57 -3.40 -12.15 -3.26
C ALA A 57 -3.80 -13.60 -3.57
N ARG A 58 -5.09 -13.86 -3.78
CA ARG A 58 -5.60 -15.19 -4.14
C ARG A 58 -5.12 -15.64 -5.52
N ILE A 59 -5.11 -14.76 -6.53
CA ILE A 59 -4.54 -15.06 -7.85
C ILE A 59 -3.06 -15.45 -7.73
N ALA A 60 -2.29 -14.71 -6.94
CA ALA A 60 -0.87 -15.00 -6.71
C ALA A 60 -0.67 -16.34 -5.97
N GLU A 61 -1.52 -16.67 -5.01
CA GLU A 61 -1.52 -17.95 -4.30
C GLU A 61 -1.77 -19.12 -5.26
N LEU A 62 -2.86 -19.05 -6.04
CA LEU A 62 -3.23 -20.10 -7.00
C LEU A 62 -2.19 -20.27 -8.12
N ARG A 63 -1.55 -19.18 -8.53
CA ARG A 63 -0.41 -19.23 -9.47
C ARG A 63 0.78 -19.95 -8.85
N ARG A 64 1.11 -19.67 -7.58
CA ARG A 64 2.25 -20.27 -6.88
C ARG A 64 2.00 -21.73 -6.51
N SER A 65 0.75 -22.11 -6.21
CA SER A 65 0.36 -23.50 -5.95
C SER A 65 0.34 -24.36 -7.22
N GLY A 66 0.22 -23.73 -8.39
CA GLY A 66 0.11 -24.41 -9.68
C GLY A 66 -1.33 -24.78 -10.07
N GLU A 67 -2.32 -24.49 -9.20
CA GLU A 67 -3.75 -24.65 -9.53
C GLU A 67 -4.16 -23.82 -10.75
N LEU A 68 -3.56 -22.63 -10.90
CA LEU A 68 -3.64 -21.83 -12.12
C LEU A 68 -2.30 -21.87 -12.87
N ALA A 69 -1.93 -23.04 -13.39
CA ALA A 69 -0.66 -23.27 -14.09
C ALA A 69 -0.41 -22.34 -15.29
N TRP A 70 -1.46 -21.76 -15.89
CA TRP A 70 -1.36 -20.83 -17.01
C TRP A 70 -1.13 -19.37 -16.57
N ALA A 71 -1.36 -19.05 -15.30
CA ALA A 71 -1.31 -17.67 -14.81
C ALA A 71 0.13 -17.15 -14.73
N ARG A 72 0.31 -15.88 -15.14
CA ARG A 72 1.59 -15.15 -15.04
C ARG A 72 1.57 -14.15 -13.88
N PRO A 73 2.72 -13.57 -13.48
CA PRO A 73 2.79 -12.74 -12.27
C PRO A 73 2.04 -11.39 -12.32
N ASP A 74 1.77 -10.84 -13.49
CA ASP A 74 1.07 -9.55 -13.63
C ASP A 74 -0.45 -9.76 -13.56
N SER A 75 -1.10 -9.09 -12.61
CA SER A 75 -2.55 -9.10 -12.43
C SER A 75 -3.05 -7.76 -11.90
N LYS A 76 -4.28 -7.40 -12.26
CA LYS A 76 -4.99 -6.18 -11.82
C LYS A 76 -6.41 -6.54 -11.46
N THR A 77 -6.95 -5.88 -10.44
CA THR A 77 -8.30 -6.13 -9.91
C THR A 77 -8.97 -4.80 -9.64
N GLN A 78 -10.26 -4.72 -9.94
CA GLN A 78 -11.09 -3.56 -9.63
C GLN A 78 -12.40 -4.06 -9.03
N VAL A 79 -12.87 -3.41 -7.97
CA VAL A 79 -14.11 -3.76 -7.28
C VAL A 79 -14.98 -2.52 -7.20
N THR A 80 -16.21 -2.61 -7.72
CA THR A 80 -17.23 -1.57 -7.61
C THR A 80 -18.33 -2.08 -6.70
N LEU A 81 -18.70 -1.27 -5.73
CA LEU A 81 -19.73 -1.60 -4.74
C LEU A 81 -20.91 -0.64 -4.88
N THR A 82 -22.13 -1.16 -4.73
CA THR A 82 -23.32 -0.33 -4.57
C THR A 82 -23.55 -0.05 -3.09
N ALA A 83 -23.54 1.22 -2.71
CA ALA A 83 -23.93 1.65 -1.38
C ALA A 83 -25.43 1.99 -1.36
N LEU A 84 -26.21 1.25 -0.57
CA LEU A 84 -27.56 1.67 -0.20
C LEU A 84 -27.46 2.57 1.04
N SER A 85 -28.30 3.61 1.10
CA SER A 85 -28.32 4.64 2.15
C SER A 85 -28.43 4.10 3.57
N SER A 86 -28.97 2.89 3.72
CA SER A 86 -28.85 2.04 4.90
C SER A 86 -28.18 0.74 4.44
N TRP A 87 -26.98 0.44 4.94
CA TRP A 87 -26.24 -0.80 4.72
C TRP A 87 -27.19 -2.00 4.44
N PRO A 88 -27.02 -2.73 3.32
CA PRO A 88 -25.77 -3.41 3.02
C PRO A 88 -25.11 -2.99 1.71
N ILE A 89 -23.79 -3.20 1.66
CA ILE A 89 -22.97 -3.03 0.47
C ILE A 89 -23.10 -4.29 -0.40
N CYS A 90 -23.51 -4.14 -1.67
CA CYS A 90 -23.60 -5.25 -2.62
C CYS A 90 -22.50 -5.14 -3.68
N LEU A 91 -21.83 -6.25 -3.99
CA LEU A 91 -20.84 -6.35 -5.05
C LEU A 91 -21.56 -6.47 -6.40
N LEU A 92 -21.27 -5.54 -7.32
CA LEU A 92 -21.79 -5.57 -8.70
C LEU A 92 -20.93 -6.45 -9.61
#